data_AF-A0A538DZY5-F1
#
_entry.id   AF-A0A538DZY5-F1
#
_cell.length_a   1.000
_cell.length_b   1.000
_cell.length_c   1.000
_cell.angle_alpha   90.00
_cell.angle_beta   90.00
_cell.angle_gamma   90.00
#
_symmetry.space_group_name_H-M   'P 1'
#
loop_
_entity.id
_entity.type
_entity.pdbx_description
1 polymer ?
#
loop_
_entity_poly.entity_id
_entity_poly.type
_entity_poly.pdbx_seq_one_letter_code
_entity_poly.pdbx_strand_id
1 'polypeptide(L)' 'MSEVADAPSFENDIRPLFRERDRGSMREKFDLWSRDDVVEHSEKILGVLERGAMPCDQPWPDDRIELFRRWVQSGMHE' A
#
# COMPACT_ATOMS: atom_id res chain seq x y z
N MET A 1 16.05 -13.81 15.10
CA MET A 1 15.82 -14.44 13.77
C MET A 1 14.47 -15.15 13.85
N SER A 2 13.42 -14.54 13.32
CA SER A 2 12.15 -15.16 12.84
C SER A 2 11.10 -14.06 12.63
N GLU A 3 11.18 -13.30 11.53
CA GLU A 3 10.07 -12.42 11.12
C GLU A 3 9.74 -12.51 9.62
N VAL A 4 10.46 -13.36 8.88
CA VAL A 4 10.33 -13.47 7.41
C VAL A 4 9.38 -14.57 6.94
N ALA A 5 8.61 -15.19 7.84
CA ALA A 5 7.74 -16.31 7.46
C ALA A 5 6.31 -15.89 7.05
N ASP A 6 5.90 -14.65 7.34
CA ASP A 6 4.56 -14.11 7.03
C ASP A 6 4.64 -12.62 6.66
N ALA A 7 5.69 -12.23 5.93
CA ALA A 7 5.76 -10.88 5.41
C ALA A 7 4.66 -10.75 4.33
N PRO A 8 3.79 -9.72 4.40
CA PRO A 8 2.80 -9.50 3.34
C PRO A 8 3.50 -9.36 1.99
N SER A 9 2.81 -9.77 0.94
CA SER A 9 3.24 -9.72 -0.45
C SER A 9 2.56 -8.59 -1.19
N PHE A 10 3.24 -7.99 -2.18
CA PHE A 10 2.59 -6.95 -2.97
C PHE A 10 1.37 -7.50 -3.71
N GLU A 11 1.51 -8.64 -4.38
CA GLU A 11 0.45 -9.13 -5.27
C GLU A 11 -0.78 -9.66 -4.53
N ASN A 12 -0.60 -10.35 -3.40
CA ASN A 12 -1.72 -10.98 -2.67
C ASN A 12 -2.28 -10.09 -1.56
N ASP A 13 -1.43 -9.29 -0.90
CA ASP A 13 -1.84 -8.57 0.30
C ASP A 13 -2.03 -7.08 0.07
N ILE A 14 -1.19 -6.45 -0.77
CA ILE A 14 -1.18 -4.98 -0.95
C ILE A 14 -1.99 -4.52 -2.16
N ARG A 15 -1.77 -5.12 -3.33
CA ARG A 15 -2.47 -4.81 -4.57
C ARG A 15 -3.99 -4.83 -4.43
N PRO A 16 -4.63 -5.85 -3.79
CA PRO A 16 -6.09 -5.86 -3.64
C PRO A 16 -6.63 -4.84 -2.63
N LEU A 17 -5.78 -4.18 -1.82
CA LEU A 17 -6.23 -3.08 -0.96
C LEU A 17 -6.57 -1.84 -1.78
N PHE A 18 -5.82 -1.61 -2.87
CA PHE A 18 -6.04 -0.52 -3.81
C PHE A 18 -7.18 -0.89 -4.75
N ARG A 19 -8.33 -0.23 -4.59
CA ARG A 19 -9.50 -0.45 -5.45
C ARG A 19 -9.22 0.15 -6.83
N GLU A 20 -9.94 -0.32 -7.83
CA GLU A 20 -9.87 0.23 -9.19
C GLU A 20 -10.09 1.75 -9.21
N ARG A 21 -10.98 2.26 -8.35
CA ARG A 21 -11.22 3.71 -8.22
C ARG A 21 -10.04 4.47 -7.62
N ASP A 22 -9.34 3.87 -6.66
CA ASP A 22 -8.14 4.46 -6.05
C ASP A 22 -7.04 4.54 -7.11
N ARG A 23 -6.84 3.45 -7.85
CA ARG A 23 -5.93 3.41 -9.00
C ARG A 23 -6.30 4.45 -10.03
N GLY A 24 -7.58 4.55 -10.44
CA GLY A 24 -8.05 5.53 -11.42
C GLY A 24 -7.77 6.97 -10.99
N SER A 25 -7.97 7.28 -9.70
CA SER A 25 -7.68 8.62 -9.14
C SER A 25 -6.19 8.94 -9.10
N MET A 26 -5.33 7.92 -9.07
CA MET A 26 -3.88 8.07 -8.98
C MET A 26 -3.14 7.85 -10.29
N ARG A 27 -3.83 7.32 -11.31
CA ARG A 27 -3.26 6.92 -12.61
C ARG A 27 -2.56 8.05 -13.36
N GLU A 28 -2.88 9.30 -13.05
CA GLU A 28 -2.18 10.49 -13.59
C GLU A 28 -0.83 10.77 -12.90
N LYS A 29 -0.59 10.24 -11.70
CA LYS A 29 0.68 10.39 -10.98
C LYS A 29 1.54 9.13 -11.02
N PHE A 30 0.96 7.97 -10.72
CA PHE A 30 1.63 6.67 -10.70
C PHE A 30 0.60 5.53 -10.62
N ASP A 31 1.00 4.30 -10.95
CA ASP A 31 0.08 3.16 -10.96
C ASP A 31 0.08 2.40 -9.61
N LEU A 32 -1.02 2.47 -8.86
CA LEU A 32 -1.17 1.76 -7.58
C LEU A 32 -1.18 0.23 -7.68
N TRP A 33 -1.26 -0.33 -8.89
CA TRP A 33 -1.09 -1.77 -9.13
C TRP A 33 0.28 -2.12 -9.73
N SER A 34 1.13 -1.13 -9.97
CA SER A 34 2.53 -1.34 -10.31
C SER A 34 3.35 -1.41 -9.03
N ARG A 35 4.01 -2.55 -8.81
CA ARG A 35 4.88 -2.73 -7.65
C ARG A 35 5.98 -1.67 -7.62
N ASP A 36 6.62 -1.41 -8.75
CA ASP A 36 7.75 -0.47 -8.84
C ASP A 36 7.32 0.94 -8.38
N ASP A 37 6.20 1.43 -8.90
CA ASP A 37 5.60 2.71 -8.51
C ASP A 37 5.24 2.75 -7.02
N VAL A 38 4.61 1.69 -6.50
CA VAL A 38 4.20 1.63 -5.09
C VAL A 38 5.40 1.49 -4.14
N VAL A 39 6.45 0.79 -4.55
CA VAL A 39 7.72 0.68 -3.82
C VAL A 39 8.42 2.05 -3.78
N GLU A 40 8.56 2.71 -4.92
CA GLU A 40 9.20 4.02 -5.04
C GLU A 40 8.47 5.09 -4.19
N HIS A 41 7.15 4.98 -4.06
CA HIS A 41 6.33 5.93 -3.31
C HIS A 41 5.82 5.40 -1.97
N SER A 42 6.31 4.26 -1.50
CA SER A 42 5.80 3.54 -0.33
C SER A 42 5.68 4.41 0.93
N GLU A 43 6.74 5.12 1.30
CA GLU A 43 6.75 6.02 2.48
C GLU A 43 5.73 7.15 2.35
N LYS A 44 5.59 7.72 1.15
CA LYS A 44 4.66 8.80 0.87
C LYS A 44 3.22 8.31 0.91
N ILE A 45 2.95 7.13 0.33
CA ILE A 45 1.64 6.48 0.36
C ILE A 45 1.25 6.20 1.81
N LEU A 46 2.14 5.59 2.60
CA LEU A 46 1.91 5.31 4.02
C LEU A 46 1.54 6.58 4.79
N GLY A 47 2.31 7.67 4.64
CA GLY A 47 2.01 8.93 5.34
C GLY A 47 0.67 9.56 4.92
N VAL A 48 0.24 9.39 3.67
CA VAL A 48 -1.08 9.86 3.19
C VAL A 48 -2.21 8.98 3.73
N LEU A 49 -1.99 7.67 3.81
CA LEU A 49 -2.93 6.70 4.39
C LEU A 49 -3.12 6.95 5.90
N GLU A 50 -2.04 7.13 6.66
CA GLU A 50 -2.08 7.43 8.10
C GLU A 50 -2.80 8.75 8.41
N ARG A 51 -2.70 9.73 7.50
CA ARG A 51 -3.43 10.99 7.59
C ARG A 51 -4.91 10.87 7.23
N GLY A 52 -5.38 9.71 6.76
CA GLY A 52 -6.73 9.51 6.26
C GLY A 52 -7.05 10.36 5.02
N ALA A 53 -6.03 10.87 4.33
CA ALA A 53 -6.21 11.72 3.15
C ALA A 53 -6.45 10.89 1.87
N MET A 54 -6.20 9.59 1.93
CA MET A 54 -6.59 8.63 0.90
C MET A 54 -7.19 7.36 1.51
N PRO A 55 -8.09 6.69 0.78
CA PRO A 55 -8.68 7.15 -0.48
C PRO A 55 -9.74 8.26 -0.31
N CYS A 56 -9.99 9.00 -1.41
CA CYS A 56 -10.75 10.26 -1.44
C CYS A 56 -12.18 10.18 -0.87
N ASP A 57 -12.76 8.98 -0.82
CA ASP A 57 -14.11 8.76 -0.33
C ASP A 57 -14.19 8.14 1.05
N GLN A 58 -13.29 7.21 1.39
CA GLN A 58 -13.30 6.57 2.69
C GLN A 58 -11.89 6.15 3.09
N PRO A 59 -11.35 6.66 4.21
CA PRO A 59 -10.02 6.27 4.67
C PRO A 59 -9.96 4.76 4.88
N TRP A 60 -8.75 4.20 4.70
CA TRP A 60 -8.52 2.80 5.05
C TRP A 60 -8.71 2.59 6.55
N PRO A 61 -9.28 1.46 6.98
CA PRO A 61 -9.24 1.07 8.39
C PRO A 61 -7.80 0.80 8.82
N ASP A 62 -7.51 1.03 10.11
CA ASP A 62 -6.18 0.84 10.70
C ASP A 62 -5.53 -0.51 10.36
N ASP A 63 -6.29 -1.61 10.32
CA ASP A 63 -5.76 -2.93 9.97
C ASP A 63 -5.11 -2.97 8.58
N ARG A 64 -5.68 -2.24 7.59
CA ARG A 64 -5.11 -2.16 6.23
C ARG A 64 -3.91 -1.24 6.18
N ILE A 65 -3.93 -0.14 6.93
CA ILE A 65 -2.79 0.76 7.04
C ILE A 65 -1.63 0.01 7.69
N GLU A 66 -1.89 -0.77 8.73
CA GLU A 66 -0.89 -1.58 9.38
C GLU A 66 -0.37 -2.70 8.48
N LEU A 67 -1.22 -3.34 7.66
CA LEU A 67 -0.77 -4.32 6.67
C LEU A 67 0.22 -3.69 5.67
N PHE A 68 -0.11 -2.51 5.15
CA PHE A 68 0.79 -1.75 4.27
C PHE A 68 2.09 -1.36 4.99
N ARG A 69 1.99 -0.89 6.24
CA ARG A 69 3.15 -0.56 7.07
C ARG A 69 4.07 -1.76 7.30
N ARG A 70 3.52 -2.95 7.54
CA ARG A 70 4.30 -4.19 7.69
C ARG A 70 4.99 -4.58 6.40
N TRP A 71 4.33 -4.41 5.25
CA TRP A 71 4.94 -4.65 3.94
C TRP A 71 6.14 -3.74 3.69
N VAL A 72 6.01 -2.44 3.99
CA VAL A 72 7.11 -1.47 3.88
C VAL A 72 8.26 -1.85 4.81
N GLN A 73 7.98 -2.17 6.08
CA GLN A 73 8.99 -2.58 7.06
C GLN A 73 9.67 -3.91 6.73
N SER A 74 8.97 -4.81 6.03
CA SER A 74 9.52 -6.09 5.61
C SER A 74 10.47 -5.95 4.42
N GLY A 75 10.60 -4.77 3.80
CA GLY A 75 11.44 -4.58 2.61
C GLY A 75 10.69 -4.73 1.30
N MET A 76 9.36 -4.65 1.32
CA MET A 76 8.51 -4.55 0.13
C MET A 76 8.63 -5.77 -0.80
N HIS A 77 8.46 -6.95 -0.22
CA HIS A 77 8.50 -8.23 -0.93
C HIS A 77 7.37 -8.36 -1.97
N GLU A 78 7.59 -9.19 -2.98
CA GLU A 78 6.62 -9.48 -4.05
C GLU A 78 5.43 -10.28 -3.55
#